data_AF-A0A7C3L066-F1
#
_entry.id   AF-A0A7C3L066-F1
#
_cell.length_a   1.000
_cell.length_b   1.000
_cell.length_c   1.000
_cell.angle_alpha   90.00
_cell.angle_beta   90.00
_cell.angle_gamma   90.00
#
_symmetry.space_group_name_H-M   'P 1'
#
loop_
_entity.id
_entity.type
_entity.pdbx_description
1 polymer ?
#
loop_
_entity_poly.entity_id
_entity_poly.type
_entity_poly.pdbx_seq_one_letter_code
_entity_poly.pdbx_strand_id
1 'polypeptide(L)'
;MPPTQLPPAKPRPPKTSEVPDAAGRFGAYGGRYVPETLMSALEELEAMYLRAQRDDHFWDQLRELHRTFVGRPTPLAPAIGLTRLARSKAREGYGAAIWLKREDLAHTGAHKINNTLGQALLTLKMGKTRVIAETGAGQHGVATATAAAKFGLQCDVYMGAEDVRRQRLNVTRMRLLGAKVIEVE
;
A
#
# COMPACT_ATOMS: atom_id res chain seq x y z
N MET A 1 13.39 0.73 -57.53
CA MET A 1 12.42 0.90 -56.44
C MET A 1 13.16 1.51 -55.25
N PRO A 2 12.66 2.59 -54.62
CA PRO A 2 13.29 3.10 -53.41
C PRO A 2 13.14 2.06 -52.28
N PRO A 3 14.13 1.88 -51.40
CA PRO A 3 14.02 0.98 -50.28
C PRO A 3 12.93 1.48 -49.33
N THR A 4 11.91 0.65 -49.12
CA THR A 4 10.86 0.88 -48.13
C THR A 4 11.51 1.01 -46.75
N GLN A 5 11.48 2.22 -46.17
CA GLN A 5 11.92 2.42 -44.79
C GLN A 5 10.98 1.61 -43.87
N LEU A 6 11.56 0.66 -43.14
CA LEU A 6 10.86 -0.05 -42.09
C LEU A 6 10.41 0.96 -41.03
N PRO A 7 9.17 0.85 -40.52
CA PRO A 7 8.70 1.72 -39.44
C PRO A 7 9.63 1.59 -38.22
N PRO A 8 9.82 2.67 -37.44
CA PRO A 8 10.69 2.64 -36.27
C PRO A 8 10.25 1.52 -35.33
N ALA A 9 11.24 0.77 -34.83
CA ALA A 9 11.00 -0.32 -33.91
C ALA A 9 10.21 0.20 -32.70
N LYS A 10 9.13 -0.51 -32.34
CA LYS A 10 8.35 -0.17 -31.15
C LYS A 10 9.29 -0.17 -29.93
N PRO A 11 9.23 0.85 -29.06
CA PRO A 11 10.09 0.91 -27.89
C PRO A 11 9.88 -0.34 -27.04
N ARG A 12 10.99 -0.99 -26.67
CA ARG A 12 10.97 -2.19 -25.84
C ARG A 12 10.36 -1.83 -24.48
N PRO A 13 9.43 -2.62 -23.94
CA PRO A 13 8.91 -2.37 -22.60
C PRO A 13 10.06 -2.43 -21.59
N PRO A 14 10.16 -1.46 -20.67
CA PRO A 14 11.25 -1.40 -19.70
C PRO A 14 11.18 -2.60 -18.75
N LYS A 15 12.34 -3.08 -18.28
CA LYS A 15 12.38 -4.13 -17.25
C LYS A 15 11.84 -3.54 -15.94
N THR A 16 11.28 -4.38 -15.06
CA THR A 16 10.78 -3.95 -13.74
C THR A 16 11.82 -3.24 -12.87
N SER A 17 13.12 -3.47 -13.12
CA SER A 17 14.24 -2.78 -12.46
C SER A 17 14.54 -1.38 -13.00
N GLU A 18 13.93 -0.98 -14.12
CA GLU A 18 14.18 0.29 -14.83
C GLU A 18 13.00 1.26 -14.69
N VAL A 19 12.00 0.91 -13.88
CA VAL A 19 10.78 1.70 -13.66
C VAL A 19 10.51 1.88 -12.16
N PRO A 20 9.90 3.01 -11.75
CA PRO A 20 9.63 4.17 -12.60
C PRO A 20 10.90 4.90 -13.05
N ASP A 21 10.83 5.66 -14.14
CA ASP A 21 11.89 6.60 -14.50
C ASP A 21 11.97 7.77 -13.48
N ALA A 22 12.94 8.68 -13.68
CA ALA A 22 13.13 9.83 -12.79
C ALA A 22 11.91 10.77 -12.72
N ALA A 23 11.01 10.73 -13.72
CA ALA A 23 9.76 11.48 -13.72
C ALA A 23 8.59 10.71 -13.08
N GLY A 24 8.85 9.53 -12.51
CA GLY A 24 7.83 8.68 -11.90
C GLY A 24 7.00 7.87 -12.91
N ARG A 25 7.48 7.69 -14.16
CA ARG A 25 6.72 7.02 -15.22
C ARG A 25 7.11 5.56 -15.41
N PHE A 26 6.10 4.74 -15.66
CA PHE A 26 6.18 3.35 -16.10
C PHE A 26 5.80 3.31 -17.59
N GLY A 27 6.73 3.67 -18.47
CA GLY A 27 6.42 3.92 -19.87
C GLY A 27 5.43 5.09 -20.03
N ALA A 28 4.24 4.83 -20.58
CA ALA A 28 3.22 5.87 -20.76
C ALA A 28 2.44 6.21 -19.47
N TYR A 29 2.55 5.40 -18.41
CA TYR A 29 1.74 5.49 -17.20
C TYR A 29 2.51 6.11 -16.03
N GLY A 30 1.82 6.53 -14.96
CA GLY A 30 2.44 7.18 -13.81
C GLY A 30 2.73 8.66 -14.03
N GLY A 31 3.75 9.20 -13.37
CA GLY A 31 4.02 10.65 -13.34
C GLY A 31 3.21 11.40 -12.29
N ARG A 32 3.33 12.74 -12.29
CA ARG A 32 2.71 13.64 -11.31
C ARG A 32 1.74 14.59 -12.03
N TYR A 33 0.45 14.26 -12.03
CA TYR A 33 -0.61 15.11 -12.60
C TYR A 33 -1.38 15.78 -11.47
N VAL A 34 -0.72 16.73 -10.81
CA VAL A 34 -1.24 17.43 -9.64
C VAL A 34 -1.10 18.95 -9.82
N PRO A 35 -1.86 19.77 -9.07
CA PRO A 35 -1.63 21.19 -9.02
C PRO A 35 -0.22 21.54 -8.53
N GLU A 36 0.34 22.65 -9.04
CA GLU A 36 1.66 23.15 -8.67
C GLU A 36 1.82 23.33 -7.15
N THR A 37 0.74 23.69 -6.46
CA THR A 37 0.72 23.87 -5.00
C THR A 37 1.09 22.61 -4.21
N LEU A 38 1.03 21.42 -4.82
CA LEU A 38 1.42 20.15 -4.20
C LEU A 38 2.85 19.72 -4.52
N MET A 39 3.51 20.35 -5.50
CA MET A 39 4.81 19.89 -6.00
C MET A 39 5.89 19.90 -4.91
N SER A 40 5.99 20.99 -4.13
CA SER A 40 6.96 21.10 -3.03
C SER A 40 6.81 19.98 -1.99
N ALA A 41 5.57 19.60 -1.64
CA ALA A 41 5.32 18.52 -0.69
C ALA A 41 5.70 17.13 -1.26
N LEU A 42 5.44 16.90 -2.56
CA LEU A 42 5.82 15.66 -3.22
C LEU A 42 7.34 15.52 -3.36
N GLU A 43 8.04 16.60 -3.67
CA GLU A 43 9.50 16.62 -3.75
C GLU A 43 10.16 16.39 -2.39
N GLU A 44 9.65 17.01 -1.31
CA GLU A 44 10.10 16.76 0.06
C GLU A 44 9.93 15.27 0.43
N LEU A 45 8.75 14.70 0.11
CA LEU A 45 8.45 13.30 0.37
C LEU A 45 9.37 12.35 -0.42
N GLU A 46 9.55 12.59 -1.71
CA GLU A 46 10.43 11.80 -2.56
C GLU A 46 11.87 11.83 -2.05
N ALA A 47 12.39 13.02 -1.75
CA ALA A 47 13.74 13.18 -1.24
C ALA A 47 13.94 12.41 0.07
N MET A 48 12.96 12.46 0.98
CA MET A 48 13.04 11.68 2.22
C MET A 48 12.91 10.18 1.98
N TYR A 49 12.00 9.76 1.10
CA TYR A 49 11.83 8.35 0.75
C TYR A 49 13.12 7.76 0.17
N LEU A 50 13.77 8.45 -0.77
CA LEU A 50 15.04 8.01 -1.36
C LEU A 50 16.18 7.93 -0.35
N ARG A 51 16.21 8.82 0.65
CA ARG A 51 17.15 8.74 1.78
C ARG A 51 16.85 7.52 2.67
N ALA A 52 15.59 7.33 3.06
CA ALA A 52 15.15 6.21 3.90
C ALA A 52 15.39 4.85 3.21
N GLN A 53 15.24 4.78 1.88
CA GLN A 53 15.50 3.57 1.11
C GLN A 53 16.95 3.09 1.22
N ARG A 54 17.91 3.99 1.42
CA ARG A 54 19.35 3.69 1.57
C ARG A 54 19.81 3.65 3.02
N ASP A 55 18.90 3.79 3.97
CA ASP A 55 19.18 3.83 5.40
C ASP A 55 18.88 2.47 6.04
N ASP A 56 19.93 1.72 6.38
CA ASP A 56 19.80 0.41 7.00
C ASP A 56 19.07 0.48 8.35
N HIS A 57 19.23 1.58 9.10
CA HIS A 57 18.55 1.74 10.38
C HIS A 57 17.04 1.86 10.20
N PHE A 58 16.58 2.58 9.17
CA PHE A 58 15.16 2.66 8.82
C PHE A 58 14.59 1.27 8.52
N TRP A 59 15.32 0.48 7.73
CA TRP A 59 14.90 -0.87 7.39
C TRP A 59 14.91 -1.83 8.57
N ASP A 60 15.89 -1.72 9.48
CA ASP A 60 15.93 -2.51 10.70
C ASP A 60 14.72 -2.23 11.60
N GLN A 61 14.39 -0.95 11.79
CA GLN A 61 13.19 -0.55 12.53
C GLN A 61 11.91 -1.10 11.89
N LEU A 62 11.77 -0.96 10.56
CA LEU A 62 10.60 -1.44 9.84
C LEU A 62 10.49 -2.98 9.87
N ARG A 63 11.62 -3.70 9.71
CA ARG A 63 11.67 -5.17 9.84
C ARG A 63 11.27 -5.63 11.23
N GLU A 64 11.75 -4.93 12.26
CA GLU A 64 11.41 -5.24 13.64
C GLU A 64 9.90 -5.06 13.88
N LEU A 65 9.31 -3.94 13.45
CA LEU A 65 7.87 -3.71 13.54
C LEU A 65 7.07 -4.75 12.75
N HIS A 66 7.53 -5.12 11.56
CA HIS A 66 6.90 -6.19 10.80
C HIS A 66 6.87 -7.50 11.59
N ARG A 67 7.93 -7.84 12.29
CA ARG A 67 8.02 -9.07 13.09
C ARG A 67 7.17 -8.98 14.36
N THR A 68 7.35 -7.92 15.15
CA THR A 68 6.81 -7.86 16.53
C THR A 68 5.48 -7.14 16.66
N PHE A 69 5.12 -6.28 15.70
CA PHE A 69 3.85 -5.56 15.72
C PHE A 69 2.86 -6.06 14.66
N VAL A 70 3.33 -6.41 13.46
CA VAL A 70 2.45 -6.93 12.39
C VAL A 70 2.26 -8.45 12.46
N GLY A 71 3.26 -9.20 12.93
CA GLY A 71 3.24 -10.66 12.93
C GLY A 71 3.71 -11.30 11.62
N ARG A 72 4.65 -10.66 10.93
CA ARG A 72 5.29 -11.20 9.71
C ARG A 72 6.38 -12.23 10.06
N PRO A 73 6.67 -13.21 9.18
CA PRO A 73 6.00 -13.46 7.90
C PRO A 73 4.62 -14.10 8.05
N THR A 74 3.69 -13.71 7.18
CA THR A 74 2.40 -14.39 7.05
C THR A 74 2.55 -15.74 6.33
N PRO A 75 1.84 -16.80 6.73
CA PRO A 75 1.92 -18.11 6.08
C PRO A 75 1.49 -18.10 4.61
N LEU A 76 2.04 -19.03 3.83
CA LEU A 76 1.50 -19.44 2.53
C LEU A 76 0.80 -20.79 2.73
N ALA A 77 -0.53 -20.79 2.80
CA ALA A 77 -1.31 -21.95 3.21
C ALA A 77 -1.94 -22.68 2.00
N PRO A 78 -1.82 -24.01 1.89
CA PRO A 78 -2.49 -24.75 0.82
C PRO A 78 -4.00 -24.80 1.06
N ALA A 79 -4.79 -24.38 0.06
CA ALA A 79 -6.25 -24.44 0.11
C ALA A 79 -6.75 -25.74 -0.51
N ILE A 80 -6.69 -26.83 0.27
CA ILE A 80 -7.00 -28.18 -0.21
C ILE A 80 -8.43 -28.29 -0.75
N GLY A 81 -9.42 -27.70 -0.07
CA GLY A 81 -10.82 -27.70 -0.53
C GLY A 81 -10.99 -27.00 -1.89
N LEU A 82 -10.41 -25.80 -2.04
CA LEU A 82 -10.45 -25.06 -3.30
C LEU A 82 -9.68 -25.79 -4.41
N THR A 83 -8.54 -26.40 -4.08
CA THR A 83 -7.75 -27.20 -5.03
C THR A 83 -8.56 -28.39 -5.55
N ARG A 84 -9.25 -29.11 -4.66
CA ARG A 84 -10.14 -30.21 -5.05
C ARG A 84 -11.27 -29.72 -5.96
N LEU A 85 -11.92 -28.62 -5.60
CA LEU A 85 -12.99 -28.02 -6.40
C LEU A 85 -12.51 -27.55 -7.79
N ALA A 86 -11.31 -26.94 -7.85
CA ALA A 86 -10.74 -26.48 -9.11
C ALA A 86 -10.41 -27.66 -10.03
N ARG A 87 -9.86 -28.75 -9.48
CA ARG A 87 -9.55 -29.97 -10.23
C ARG A 87 -10.81 -30.75 -10.64
N SER A 88 -11.85 -30.79 -9.81
CA SER A 88 -13.10 -31.50 -10.15
C SER A 88 -13.88 -30.84 -11.29
N LYS A 89 -13.64 -29.56 -11.57
CA LYS A 89 -14.23 -28.81 -12.68
C LYS A 89 -13.33 -28.76 -13.92
N ALA A 90 -12.10 -29.27 -13.84
CA ALA A 90 -11.14 -29.25 -14.93
C ALA A 90 -11.23 -30.54 -15.75
N ARG A 91 -10.67 -30.51 -16.97
CA ARG A 91 -10.44 -31.74 -17.75
C ARG A 91 -9.45 -32.64 -17.00
N GLU A 92 -9.51 -33.94 -17.26
CA GLU A 92 -8.58 -34.91 -16.68
C GLU A 92 -7.13 -34.51 -16.96
N GLY A 93 -6.28 -34.55 -15.93
CA GLY A 93 -4.89 -34.09 -15.99
C GLY A 93 -4.70 -32.57 -15.86
N TYR A 94 -5.78 -31.78 -15.74
CA TYR A 94 -5.72 -30.32 -15.55
C TYR A 94 -6.19 -29.90 -14.14
N GLY A 95 -5.97 -28.62 -13.80
CA GLY A 95 -6.43 -27.99 -12.57
C GLY A 95 -5.30 -27.61 -11.60
N ALA A 96 -5.27 -26.34 -11.20
CA ALA A 96 -4.20 -25.77 -10.38
C ALA A 96 -4.26 -26.18 -8.91
N ALA A 97 -3.10 -26.21 -8.24
CA ALA A 97 -3.03 -26.17 -6.79
C ALA A 97 -3.23 -24.72 -6.33
N ILE A 98 -4.16 -24.51 -5.39
CA ILE A 98 -4.50 -23.18 -4.87
C ILE A 98 -3.83 -22.99 -3.52
N TRP A 99 -3.08 -21.89 -3.39
CA TRP A 99 -2.41 -21.46 -2.16
C TRP A 99 -2.87 -20.06 -1.79
N LEU A 100 -2.99 -19.80 -0.49
CA LEU A 100 -3.43 -18.53 0.07
C LEU A 100 -2.26 -17.86 0.79
N LYS A 101 -1.83 -16.68 0.33
CA LYS A 101 -0.92 -15.83 1.07
C LYS A 101 -1.73 -15.10 2.15
N ARG A 102 -1.55 -15.52 3.41
CA ARG A 102 -2.43 -15.18 4.54
C ARG A 102 -2.24 -13.78 5.13
N GLU A 103 -2.31 -12.74 4.30
CA GLU A 103 -2.25 -11.34 4.76
C GLU A 103 -3.46 -10.92 5.61
N ASP A 104 -4.51 -11.75 5.66
CA ASP A 104 -5.62 -11.62 6.62
C ASP A 104 -5.17 -11.84 8.07
N LEU A 105 -4.04 -12.53 8.29
CA LEU A 105 -3.45 -12.75 9.62
C LEU A 105 -2.52 -11.63 10.06
N ALA A 106 -2.20 -10.67 9.19
CA ALA A 106 -1.44 -9.49 9.59
C ALA A 106 -2.25 -8.70 10.62
N HIS A 107 -1.58 -8.03 11.57
CA HIS A 107 -2.24 -7.10 12.48
C HIS A 107 -3.13 -6.11 11.69
N THR A 108 -4.25 -5.69 12.29
CA THR A 108 -5.38 -5.00 11.62
C THR A 108 -6.18 -5.84 10.61
N GLY A 109 -5.76 -7.06 10.29
CA GLY A 109 -6.49 -8.02 9.44
C GLY A 109 -6.32 -7.82 7.93
N ALA A 110 -5.33 -7.04 7.50
CA ALA A 110 -5.09 -6.77 6.08
C ALA A 110 -3.63 -6.36 5.80
N HIS A 111 -3.19 -6.52 4.55
CA HIS A 111 -1.86 -6.12 4.08
C HIS A 111 -1.57 -4.61 4.16
N LYS A 112 -2.57 -3.76 4.44
CA LYS A 112 -2.44 -2.29 4.46
C LYS A 112 -1.51 -1.81 5.58
N ILE A 113 -1.43 -2.55 6.68
CA ILE A 113 -0.56 -2.21 7.81
C ILE A 113 0.94 -2.18 7.43
N ASN A 114 1.34 -2.98 6.42
CA ASN A 114 2.72 -2.98 5.93
C ASN A 114 3.10 -1.60 5.36
N ASN A 115 2.18 -0.97 4.61
CA ASN A 115 2.40 0.37 4.06
C ASN A 115 2.31 1.45 5.15
N THR A 116 1.27 1.41 5.99
CA THR A 116 1.01 2.50 6.94
C THR A 116 2.10 2.60 8.01
N LEU A 117 2.71 1.50 8.44
CA LEU A 117 3.87 1.54 9.33
C LEU A 117 5.10 2.17 8.67
N GLY A 118 5.40 1.81 7.43
CA GLY A 118 6.52 2.39 6.68
C GLY A 118 6.34 3.90 6.49
N GLN A 119 5.14 4.34 6.11
CA GLN A 119 4.83 5.76 5.96
C GLN A 119 4.78 6.52 7.29
N ALA A 120 4.31 5.90 8.38
CA ALA A 120 4.34 6.53 9.69
C ALA A 120 5.78 6.70 10.22
N LEU A 121 6.66 5.71 10.00
CA LEU A 121 8.09 5.88 10.27
C LEU A 121 8.70 7.00 9.43
N LEU A 122 8.33 7.09 8.15
CA LEU A 122 8.80 8.17 7.28
C LEU A 122 8.33 9.55 7.79
N THR A 123 7.08 9.63 8.26
CA THR A 123 6.48 10.83 8.86
C THR A 123 7.29 11.31 10.06
N LEU A 124 7.68 10.39 10.96
CA LEU A 124 8.56 10.70 12.09
C LEU A 124 9.92 11.24 11.61
N LYS A 125 10.52 10.59 10.60
CA LYS A 125 11.83 11.00 10.05
C LYS A 125 11.78 12.37 9.37
N MET A 126 10.63 12.75 8.83
CA MET A 126 10.34 14.08 8.29
C MET A 126 10.05 15.14 9.37
N GLY A 127 10.05 14.76 10.66
CA GLY A 127 9.73 15.67 11.77
C GLY A 127 8.27 16.12 11.81
N LYS A 128 7.37 15.41 11.10
CA LYS A 128 5.95 15.72 11.07
C LYS A 128 5.26 15.05 12.26
N THR A 129 4.23 15.70 12.80
CA THR A 129 3.52 15.27 14.02
C THR A 129 2.09 14.77 13.76
N ARG A 130 1.63 14.89 12.51
CA ARG A 130 0.27 14.58 12.10
C ARG A 130 0.27 13.83 10.76
N VAL A 131 -0.61 12.83 10.67
CA VAL A 131 -0.93 12.11 9.43
C VAL A 131 -2.38 12.35 9.06
N ILE A 132 -2.63 12.40 7.76
CA ILE A 132 -3.97 12.36 7.18
C ILE A 132 -4.07 11.18 6.23
N ALA A 133 -5.26 10.60 6.14
CA ALA A 133 -5.58 9.61 5.13
C ALA A 133 -7.05 9.71 4.75
N GLU A 134 -7.39 9.22 3.56
CA GLU A 134 -8.75 8.95 3.15
C GLU A 134 -9.08 7.46 3.27
N THR A 135 -10.35 7.11 3.37
CA THR A 135 -10.76 5.71 3.30
C THR A 135 -12.18 5.55 2.79
N GLY A 136 -12.42 4.52 1.98
CA GLY A 136 -13.76 4.03 1.65
C GLY A 136 -14.20 2.97 2.66
N ALA A 137 -14.05 1.69 2.33
CA ALA A 137 -14.45 0.56 3.20
C ALA A 137 -13.89 0.56 4.65
N GLY A 138 -12.87 1.36 4.95
CA GLY A 138 -12.38 1.63 6.32
C GLY A 138 -11.07 0.93 6.68
N GLN A 139 -10.64 -0.07 5.91
CA GLN A 139 -9.44 -0.85 6.23
C GLN A 139 -8.14 -0.03 6.18
N HIS A 140 -8.04 0.95 5.26
CA HIS A 140 -6.87 1.83 5.21
C HIS A 140 -6.88 2.79 6.40
N GLY A 141 -8.02 3.43 6.68
CA GLY A 141 -8.17 4.30 7.83
C GLY A 141 -7.85 3.61 9.16
N VAL A 142 -8.30 2.37 9.36
CA VAL A 142 -7.93 1.57 10.56
C VAL A 142 -6.43 1.32 10.61
N ALA A 143 -5.80 0.91 9.50
CA ALA A 143 -4.35 0.68 9.46
C ALA A 143 -3.52 1.96 9.71
N THR A 144 -3.97 3.11 9.21
CA THR A 144 -3.33 4.41 9.43
C THR A 144 -3.51 4.85 10.88
N ALA A 145 -4.72 4.74 11.44
CA ALA A 145 -4.99 5.04 12.85
C ALA A 145 -4.16 4.15 13.79
N THR A 146 -4.03 2.85 13.48
CA THR A 146 -3.19 1.93 14.27
C THR A 146 -1.72 2.33 14.23
N ALA A 147 -1.19 2.66 13.05
CA ALA A 147 0.20 3.11 12.93
C ALA A 147 0.43 4.45 13.65
N ALA A 148 -0.50 5.41 13.51
CA ALA A 148 -0.43 6.69 14.18
C ALA A 148 -0.45 6.55 15.71
N ALA A 149 -1.36 5.73 16.24
CA ALA A 149 -1.45 5.43 17.67
C ALA A 149 -0.16 4.79 18.21
N LYS A 150 0.47 3.88 17.43
CA LYS A 150 1.75 3.26 17.80
C LYS A 150 2.89 4.28 17.98
N PHE A 151 2.88 5.37 17.21
CA PHE A 151 3.94 6.37 17.19
C PHE A 151 3.57 7.70 17.86
N GLY A 152 2.37 7.81 18.44
CA GLY A 152 1.89 9.06 19.05
C GLY A 152 1.63 10.18 18.05
N LEU A 153 1.33 9.85 16.79
CA LEU A 153 1.00 10.84 15.76
C LEU A 153 -0.48 11.22 15.84
N GLN A 154 -0.80 12.49 15.62
CA GLN A 154 -2.19 12.91 15.40
C GLN A 154 -2.69 12.29 14.09
N CYS A 155 -3.91 11.76 14.08
CA CYS A 155 -4.46 11.06 12.92
C CYS A 155 -5.87 11.58 12.58
N ASP A 156 -6.00 12.17 11.41
CA ASP A 156 -7.29 12.54 10.85
C ASP A 156 -7.60 11.67 9.63
N VAL A 157 -8.76 11.01 9.63
CA VAL A 157 -9.18 10.13 8.53
C VAL A 157 -10.44 10.69 7.88
N TYR A 158 -10.36 11.02 6.60
CA TYR A 158 -11.49 11.49 5.79
C TYR A 158 -12.24 10.30 5.19
N MET A 159 -13.56 10.29 5.34
CA MET A 159 -14.40 9.17 4.91
C MET A 159 -15.75 9.68 4.43
N GLY A 160 -16.22 9.22 3.27
CA GLY A 160 -17.51 9.65 2.72
C GLY A 160 -18.66 9.32 3.66
N ALA A 161 -19.63 10.21 3.81
CA ALA A 161 -20.73 10.08 4.78
C ALA A 161 -21.51 8.76 4.61
N GLU A 162 -21.72 8.32 3.37
CA GLU A 162 -22.36 7.03 3.11
C GLU A 162 -21.51 5.84 3.60
N ASP A 163 -20.19 5.87 3.40
CA ASP A 163 -19.30 4.83 3.88
C ASP A 163 -19.20 4.83 5.40
N VAL A 164 -19.22 5.99 6.05
CA VAL A 164 -19.29 6.10 7.52
C VAL A 164 -20.52 5.36 8.05
N ARG A 165 -21.68 5.56 7.42
CA ARG A 165 -22.93 4.88 7.76
C ARG A 165 -22.83 3.36 7.56
N ARG A 166 -22.28 2.91 6.42
CA ARG A 166 -22.20 1.48 6.04
C ARG A 166 -21.11 0.72 6.81
N GLN A 167 -20.02 1.38 7.19
CA GLN A 167 -18.80 0.78 7.76
C GLN A 167 -18.60 1.15 9.23
N ARG A 168 -19.71 1.22 9.99
CA ARG A 168 -19.72 1.66 11.39
C ARG A 168 -18.67 0.97 12.26
N LEU A 169 -18.41 -0.32 12.06
CA LEU A 169 -17.39 -1.06 12.81
C LEU A 169 -15.97 -0.49 12.62
N ASN A 170 -15.60 -0.15 11.39
CA ASN A 170 -14.28 0.42 11.11
C ASN A 170 -14.17 1.86 11.62
N VAL A 171 -15.25 2.64 11.54
CA VAL A 171 -15.34 3.98 12.13
C VAL A 171 -15.11 3.93 13.64
N THR A 172 -15.81 3.02 14.34
CA THR A 172 -15.62 2.82 15.78
C THR A 172 -14.19 2.41 16.11
N ARG A 173 -13.59 1.49 15.34
CA ARG A 173 -12.18 1.09 15.53
C ARG A 173 -11.21 2.26 15.38
N MET A 174 -11.38 3.09 14.35
CA MET A 174 -10.54 4.28 14.15
C MET A 174 -10.64 5.25 15.33
N ARG A 175 -11.86 5.51 15.82
CA ARG A 175 -12.10 6.39 16.99
C ARG A 175 -11.50 5.81 18.28
N LEU A 176 -11.59 4.50 18.49
CA LEU A 176 -10.96 3.82 19.64
C LEU A 176 -9.43 3.90 19.60
N LEU A 177 -8.84 3.97 18.40
CA LEU A 177 -7.41 4.19 18.20
C LEU A 177 -7.01 5.67 18.33
N GLY A 178 -7.95 6.57 18.66
CA GLY A 178 -7.70 8.00 18.84
C GLY A 178 -7.70 8.82 17.54
N ALA A 179 -8.05 8.23 16.40
CA ALA A 179 -8.15 8.97 15.15
C ALA A 179 -9.46 9.78 15.08
N LYS A 180 -9.37 11.01 14.56
CA LYS A 180 -10.54 11.82 14.22
C LYS A 180 -11.07 11.38 12.86
N VAL A 181 -12.28 10.82 12.84
CA VAL A 181 -12.96 10.49 11.58
C VAL A 181 -13.76 11.71 11.12
N ILE A 182 -13.40 12.25 9.96
CA ILE A 182 -14.01 13.43 9.35
C ILE A 182 -14.91 12.95 8.22
N GLU A 183 -16.21 13.17 8.38
CA GLU A 183 -17.21 12.81 7.37
C GLU A 183 -17.15 13.81 6.22
N VAL A 184 -17.17 13.32 4.99
CA VAL A 184 -17.19 14.13 3.77
C VAL A 184 -18.53 13.92 3.08
N GLU A 185 -19.27 15.01 2.88
CA GLU A 185 -20.59 15.04 2.24
C GLU A 185 -20.49 15.20 0.72
#